data_AF-A0AA39K4P9-F1
#
_entry.id   AF-A0AA39K4P9-F1
#
_cell.length_a   1.000
_cell.length_b   1.000
_cell.length_c   1.000
_cell.angle_alpha   90.00
_cell.angle_beta   90.00
_cell.angle_gamma   90.00
#
_symmetry.space_group_name_H-M   'P 1'
#
loop_
_entity.id
_entity.type
_entity.pdbx_description
1 polymer ?
#
loop_
_entity_poly.entity_id
_entity_poly.type
_entity_poly.pdbx_seq_one_letter_code
_entity_poly.pdbx_strand_id
1 'polypeptide(L)'
;MEAEQNDKVDISESFVSQILTPGSSLHPTFLLILDLSFAALLVVLVLLLFLTSGNVHFIGLIGIELALWASVKWFVNELQNASPTGGEETKKNI
;
A
#
# COMPACT_ATOMS: atom_id res chain seq x y z
N MET A 1 -0.57 8.26 -46.23
CA MET A 1 0.39 7.65 -45.29
C MET A 1 -0.41 6.90 -44.23
N GLU A 2 -1.15 5.96 -43.64
CA GLU A 2 -1.92 6.20 -42.41
C GLU A 2 -1.73 5.03 -41.40
N ALA A 3 -0.93 4.04 -41.78
CA ALA A 3 -0.82 2.72 -41.16
C ALA A 3 0.06 2.66 -39.88
N GLU A 4 -0.05 3.63 -38.97
CA GLU A 4 0.82 3.76 -37.79
C GLU A 4 0.04 3.88 -36.45
N GLN A 5 -1.24 3.47 -36.41
CA GLN A 5 -2.11 3.85 -35.27
C GLN A 5 -3.10 2.78 -34.78
N ASN A 6 -2.58 1.61 -34.37
CA ASN A 6 -3.32 0.68 -33.49
C ASN A 6 -2.41 -0.21 -32.61
N ASP A 7 -1.67 0.42 -31.68
CA ASP A 7 -0.75 -0.27 -30.73
C ASP A 7 -0.91 0.22 -29.27
N LYS A 8 -1.61 1.34 -29.03
CA LYS A 8 -1.60 2.05 -27.73
C LYS A 8 -2.84 1.86 -26.86
N VAL A 9 -3.74 0.93 -27.22
CA VAL A 9 -5.06 0.77 -26.58
C VAL A 9 -5.09 -0.40 -25.59
N ASP A 10 -4.39 -1.50 -25.86
CA ASP A 10 -4.52 -2.77 -25.12
C ASP A 10 -3.80 -2.79 -23.75
N ILE A 11 -2.61 -2.17 -23.67
CA ILE A 11 -1.76 -2.20 -22.46
C ILE A 11 -2.44 -1.48 -21.28
N SER A 12 -3.19 -0.41 -21.56
CA SER A 12 -3.91 0.36 -20.53
C SER A 12 -5.07 -0.45 -19.93
N GLU A 13 -5.92 -1.04 -20.78
CA GLU A 13 -7.06 -1.87 -20.39
C GLU A 13 -6.62 -3.11 -19.59
N SER A 14 -5.57 -3.79 -20.07
CA SER A 14 -5.03 -4.98 -19.42
C SER A 14 -4.34 -4.66 -18.09
N PHE A 15 -3.57 -3.57 -17.99
CA PHE A 15 -2.95 -3.15 -16.72
C PHE A 15 -3.99 -2.69 -15.69
N VAL A 16 -5.02 -1.94 -16.11
CA VAL A 16 -6.15 -1.57 -15.23
C VAL A 16 -6.92 -2.80 -14.78
N SER A 17 -7.13 -3.79 -15.65
CA SER A 17 -7.75 -5.07 -15.27
C SER A 17 -6.91 -5.87 -14.26
N GLN A 18 -5.59 -5.89 -14.42
CA GLN A 18 -4.66 -6.56 -13.50
C GLN A 18 -4.64 -5.93 -12.09
N ILE A 19 -4.74 -4.59 -11.97
CA ILE A 19 -4.83 -3.92 -10.66
C ILE A 19 -6.23 -3.96 -10.05
N LEU A 20 -7.29 -4.13 -10.86
CA LEU A 20 -8.66 -4.37 -10.41
C LEU A 20 -8.96 -5.84 -10.08
N THR A 21 -8.03 -6.77 -10.37
CA THR A 21 -8.20 -8.19 -10.04
C THR A 21 -8.16 -8.37 -8.51
N PRO A 22 -9.22 -8.91 -7.88
CA PRO A 22 -9.31 -9.01 -6.42
C PRO A 22 -8.19 -9.91 -5.87
N GLY A 23 -7.34 -9.32 -5.02
CA GLY A 23 -6.15 -9.96 -4.45
C GLY A 23 -4.81 -9.39 -4.93
N SER A 24 -4.79 -8.61 -6.03
CA SER A 24 -3.55 -8.02 -6.60
C SER A 24 -2.79 -7.13 -5.59
N SER A 25 -3.51 -6.36 -4.76
CA SER A 25 -2.94 -5.54 -3.69
C SER A 25 -2.52 -6.29 -2.42
N LEU A 26 -2.83 -7.59 -2.31
CA LEU A 26 -2.51 -8.42 -1.14
C LEU A 26 -1.14 -9.13 -1.24
N HIS A 27 -0.41 -8.93 -2.33
CA HIS A 27 0.92 -9.51 -2.50
C HIS A 27 1.93 -8.86 -1.51
N PRO A 28 2.72 -9.63 -0.73
CA PRO A 28 3.55 -9.08 0.35
C PRO A 28 4.61 -8.06 -0.12
N THR A 29 5.05 -8.14 -1.39
CA THR A 29 5.93 -7.12 -1.99
C THR A 29 5.28 -5.73 -2.05
N PHE A 30 3.96 -5.64 -2.30
CA PHE A 30 3.26 -4.35 -2.34
C PHE A 30 3.25 -3.68 -0.96
N LEU A 31 3.03 -4.48 0.09
CA LEU A 31 3.05 -4.00 1.48
C LEU A 31 4.44 -3.48 1.88
N LEU A 32 5.52 -4.14 1.44
CA LEU A 32 6.89 -3.68 1.67
C LEU A 32 7.17 -2.36 0.93
N ILE A 33 6.72 -2.21 -0.33
CA ILE A 33 6.86 -0.96 -1.09
C ILE A 33 6.06 0.18 -0.44
N LEU A 34 4.88 -0.12 0.12
CA LEU A 34 4.03 0.84 0.81
C LEU A 34 4.64 1.30 2.14
N ASP A 35 5.17 0.37 2.95
CA ASP A 35 5.90 0.66 4.19
C ASP A 35 7.15 1.51 3.93
N LEU A 36 7.92 1.17 2.90
CA LEU A 36 9.07 1.95 2.43
C LEU A 36 8.68 3.36 1.94
N SER A 37 7.49 3.50 1.33
CA SER A 37 6.96 4.79 0.87
C SER A 37 6.55 5.69 2.04
N PHE A 38 5.93 5.14 3.08
CA PHE A 38 5.65 5.89 4.32
C PHE A 38 6.95 6.27 5.04
N ALA A 39 7.91 5.34 5.17
CA ALA A 39 9.21 5.64 5.77
C ALA A 39 9.97 6.75 5.01
N ALA A 40 9.94 6.75 3.68
CA ALA A 40 10.52 7.82 2.87
C ALA A 40 9.80 9.17 3.07
N LEU A 41 8.46 9.15 3.16
CA LEU A 41 7.66 10.35 3.39
C LEU A 41 7.88 10.93 4.80
N LEU A 42 7.96 10.08 5.83
CA LEU A 42 8.33 10.46 7.20
C LEU A 42 9.72 11.10 7.23
N VAL A 43 10.72 10.52 6.55
CA VAL A 43 12.07 11.10 6.46
C VAL A 43 12.04 12.50 5.81
N VAL A 44 11.24 12.69 4.75
CA VAL A 44 11.06 14.00 4.11
C VAL A 44 10.35 14.99 5.05
N LEU A 45 9.31 14.57 5.78
CA LEU A 45 8.61 15.42 6.75
C LEU A 45 9.51 15.83 7.93
N VAL A 46 10.32 14.90 8.47
CA VAL A 46 11.28 15.18 9.55
C VAL A 46 12.39 16.13 9.07
N LEU A 47 12.89 15.95 7.84
CA LEU A 47 13.85 16.87 7.23
C LEU A 47 13.26 18.28 7.07
N LEU A 48 12.02 18.39 6.59
CA LEU A 48 11.30 19.67 6.43
C LEU A 48 10.97 20.33 7.78
N LEU A 49 10.60 19.55 8.80
CA LEU A 49 10.37 20.04 10.16
C LEU A 49 11.63 20.71 10.75
N PHE A 50 12.80 20.09 10.54
CA PHE A 50 14.09 20.65 10.95
C PHE A 50 14.45 21.89 10.14
N LEU A 51 14.28 21.85 8.82
CA LEU A 51 14.63 22.96 7.91
C LEU A 51 13.71 24.18 8.07
N THR A 52 12.48 23.99 8.54
CA THR A 52 11.45 25.04 8.71
C THR A 52 11.27 25.47 10.17
N SER A 53 12.30 25.29 11.01
CA SER A 53 12.34 25.73 12.41
C SER A 53 11.12 25.32 13.26
N GLY A 54 10.63 24.09 13.10
CA GLY A 54 9.63 23.51 14.01
C GLY A 54 8.20 24.04 13.86
N ASN A 55 7.79 24.52 12.68
CA ASN A 55 6.41 24.95 12.42
C ASN A 55 5.39 23.80 12.71
N VAL A 56 4.41 24.09 13.58
CA VAL A 56 3.35 23.17 14.03
C VAL A 56 2.60 22.44 12.92
N HIS A 57 2.54 23.01 11.71
CA HIS A 57 1.94 22.34 10.55
C HIS A 57 2.61 20.99 10.24
N PHE A 58 3.95 20.91 10.29
CA PHE A 58 4.68 19.67 10.01
C PHE A 58 4.48 18.60 11.09
N ILE A 59 4.29 19.01 12.35
CA ILE A 59 3.94 18.09 13.44
C ILE A 59 2.55 17.48 13.21
N GLY A 60 1.60 18.28 12.68
CA GLY A 60 0.30 17.77 12.23
C GLY A 60 0.42 16.79 11.06
N LEU A 61 1.25 17.09 10.06
CA LEU A 61 1.49 16.20 8.90
C LEU A 61 2.09 14.85 9.34
N ILE A 62 3.09 14.85 10.22
CA ILE A 62 3.69 13.62 10.78
C ILE A 62 2.66 12.82 11.59
N GLY A 63 1.84 13.50 12.40
CA GLY A 63 0.75 12.84 13.15
C GLY A 63 -0.27 12.12 12.25
N ILE A 64 -0.60 12.72 11.09
CA ILE A 64 -1.52 12.14 10.10
C ILE A 64 -0.85 10.99 9.33
N GLU A 65 0.43 11.13 8.96
CA GLU A 65 1.22 10.08 8.30
C GLU A 65 1.36 8.83 9.19
N LEU A 66 1.74 9.00 10.46
CA LEU A 66 1.80 7.89 11.43
C LEU A 66 0.43 7.23 11.64
N ALA A 67 -0.66 8.01 11.69
CA ALA A 67 -2.01 7.47 11.80
C ALA A 67 -2.44 6.68 10.55
N LEU A 68 -2.03 7.13 9.35
CA LEU A 68 -2.26 6.44 8.09
C LEU A 68 -1.47 5.13 8.00
N TRP A 69 -0.19 5.15 8.38
CA TRP A 69 0.67 3.96 8.41
C TRP A 69 0.15 2.92 9.43
N ALA A 70 -0.29 3.37 10.61
CA ALA A 70 -0.94 2.51 11.59
C ALA A 70 -2.25 1.89 11.07
N SER A 71 -3.08 2.69 10.38
CA SER A 71 -4.33 2.23 9.75
C SER A 71 -4.07 1.15 8.69
N VAL A 72 -3.07 1.36 7.82
CA VAL A 72 -2.63 0.37 6.82
C VAL A 72 -2.13 -0.91 7.49
N LYS A 73 -1.29 -0.81 8.53
CA LYS A 73 -0.80 -2.00 9.26
C LYS A 73 -1.93 -2.77 9.96
N TRP A 74 -2.91 -2.08 10.52
CA TRP A 74 -4.09 -2.71 11.10
C TRP A 74 -4.94 -3.41 10.04
N PHE A 75 -5.21 -2.75 8.91
CA PHE A 75 -5.93 -3.34 7.77
C PHE A 75 -5.23 -4.58 7.19
N VAL A 76 -3.89 -4.56 7.11
CA VAL A 76 -3.07 -5.73 6.72
C VAL A 76 -3.18 -6.89 7.73
N ASN A 77 -3.27 -6.60 9.03
CA ASN A 77 -3.52 -7.62 10.04
C ASN A 77 -4.94 -8.19 9.91
N GLU A 78 -5.94 -7.32 9.76
CA GLU A 78 -7.35 -7.71 9.60
C GLU A 78 -7.57 -8.57 8.35
N LEU A 79 -6.93 -8.24 7.23
CA LEU A 79 -6.95 -9.07 6.02
C LEU A 79 -6.30 -10.44 6.21
N GLN A 80 -5.25 -10.56 7.03
CA GLN A 80 -4.69 -11.88 7.39
C GLN A 80 -5.62 -12.66 8.31
N ASN A 81 -6.30 -11.98 9.23
CA ASN A 81 -7.28 -12.59 10.14
C ASN A 81 -8.60 -13.00 9.44
N ALA A 82 -8.97 -12.31 8.37
CA ALA A 82 -10.17 -12.57 7.57
C ALA A 82 -9.92 -13.49 6.35
N SER A 83 -8.66 -13.68 5.94
CA SER A 83 -8.30 -14.62 4.87
C SER A 83 -8.36 -16.07 5.39
N PRO A 84 -9.21 -16.95 4.83
CA PRO A 84 -9.50 -18.26 5.40
C PRO A 84 -8.42 -19.32 5.14
N THR A 85 -7.14 -18.95 5.14
CA THR A 85 -5.98 -19.87 5.06
C THR A 85 -5.64 -20.45 6.45
N GLY A 86 -6.66 -20.66 7.28
CA GLY A 86 -6.55 -21.00 8.71
C GLY A 86 -7.50 -22.09 9.19
N GLY A 87 -8.29 -22.69 8.30
CA GLY A 87 -8.79 -24.06 8.51
C GLY A 87 -7.77 -25.05 7.93
N GLU A 88 -7.47 -26.20 8.54
CA GLU A 88 -8.15 -26.84 9.68
C GLU A 88 -7.13 -27.40 10.70
N GLU A 89 -7.23 -27.01 11.98
CA GLU A 89 -6.58 -27.78 13.06
C GLU A 89 -7.28 -29.12 13.34
N THR A 90 -7.13 -30.08 12.42
CA THR A 90 -7.52 -31.49 12.60
C THR A 90 -6.57 -32.20 13.58
N LYS A 91 -6.56 -31.71 14.83
CA LYS A 91 -5.98 -32.31 16.04
C LYS A 91 -7.09 -32.86 16.95
N LYS A 92 -8.15 -33.47 16.40
CA LYS A 92 -9.20 -34.08 17.22
C LYS A 92 -9.96 -35.21 16.52
N ASN A 93 -9.67 -36.43 16.96
CA ASN A 93 -10.27 -37.71 16.52
C ASN A 93 -9.98 -38.04 15.03
N ILE A 94 -9.73 -39.28 14.63
CA ILE A 94 -10.02 -40.56 15.29
C ILE A 94 -8.81 -41.51 15.28
#